data_AF-A0A972D5Z5-F1
#
_entry.id   AF-A0A972D5Z5-F1
#
_cell.length_a   1.000
_cell.length_b   1.000
_cell.length_c   1.000
_cell.angle_alpha   90.00
_cell.angle_beta   90.00
_cell.angle_gamma   90.00
#
_symmetry.space_group_name_H-M   'P 1'
#
loop_
_entity.id
_entity.type
_entity.pdbx_description
1 polymer ?
#
loop_
_entity_poly.entity_id
_entity_poly.type
_entity_poly.pdbx_seq_one_letter_code
_entity_poly.pdbx_strand_id
1 'polypeptide(L)'
;MSFKLKQGFLVGAATAATQIEGGELGHNWNDWYRQGRIKDGSDPARANDHYHRWREDADLMAALGLQVYRFGIEWARICPAPGQVDEAAIAHYREEMDYLRGKGIKLLLTIHHFNNPMWFEEKGGFLKRENFQYFFDFTELVVRSFGDLVAEYITINEPNVYATNSYYFGICPPG
;
A
#
# COMPACT_ATOMS: atom_id res chain seq x y z
N MET A 1 7.31 20.76 -30.90
CA MET A 1 5.97 21.19 -30.44
C MET A 1 6.01 21.21 -28.91
N SER A 2 5.42 22.22 -28.25
CA SER A 2 5.33 22.27 -26.78
C SER A 2 3.90 21.95 -26.36
N PHE A 3 3.74 21.03 -25.41
CA PHE A 3 2.46 20.68 -24.81
C PHE A 3 2.27 21.49 -23.52
N LYS A 4 1.10 22.10 -23.36
CA LYS A 4 0.75 22.88 -22.15
C LYS A 4 -0.34 22.16 -21.37
N LEU A 5 -0.06 21.85 -20.12
CA LEU A 5 -1.04 21.34 -19.17
C LEU A 5 -1.97 22.46 -18.69
N LYS A 6 -3.18 22.09 -18.27
CA LYS A 6 -4.12 23.06 -17.68
C LYS A 6 -3.56 23.60 -16.36
N GLN A 7 -3.87 24.85 -16.05
CA GLN A 7 -3.52 25.44 -14.76
C GLN A 7 -4.12 24.58 -13.62
N GLY A 8 -3.29 24.28 -12.61
CA GLY A 8 -3.70 23.44 -11.48
C GLY A 8 -3.64 21.93 -11.74
N PHE A 9 -3.20 21.48 -12.93
CA PHE A 9 -2.89 20.07 -13.15
C PHE A 9 -1.79 19.63 -12.18
N LEU A 10 -2.05 18.58 -11.39
CA LEU A 10 -1.08 18.04 -10.45
C LEU A 10 -0.22 16.99 -11.15
N VAL A 11 1.10 17.14 -11.03
CA VAL A 11 2.06 16.11 -11.45
C VAL A 11 2.57 15.38 -10.21
N GLY A 12 2.62 14.05 -10.29
CA GLY A 12 2.96 13.20 -9.17
C GLY A 12 3.53 11.86 -9.57
N ALA A 13 3.86 11.06 -8.56
CA ALA A 13 4.27 9.67 -8.69
C ALA A 13 3.33 8.75 -7.91
N ALA A 14 3.36 7.45 -8.22
CA ALA A 14 2.54 6.45 -7.56
C ALA A 14 3.34 5.18 -7.23
N THR A 15 3.06 4.59 -6.06
CA THR A 15 3.70 3.34 -5.58
C THR A 15 2.67 2.45 -4.86
N ALA A 16 3.07 1.22 -4.54
CA ALA A 16 2.35 0.31 -3.66
C ALA A 16 3.30 -0.17 -2.56
N ALA A 17 2.79 -0.31 -1.34
CA ALA A 17 3.58 -0.68 -0.15
C ALA A 17 4.47 -1.90 -0.40
N THR A 18 3.87 -3.03 -0.77
CA THR A 18 4.60 -4.29 -1.02
C THR A 18 5.65 -4.19 -2.13
N GLN A 19 5.48 -3.27 -3.09
CA GLN A 19 6.41 -3.13 -4.21
C GLN A 19 7.68 -2.36 -3.84
N ILE A 20 7.64 -1.51 -2.81
CA ILE A 20 8.77 -0.62 -2.48
C ILE A 20 9.27 -0.75 -1.05
N GLU A 21 8.41 -1.06 -0.07
CA GLU A 21 8.73 -0.96 1.36
C GLU A 21 9.72 -2.02 1.81
N GLY A 22 9.48 -3.27 1.44
CA GLY A 22 10.16 -4.42 2.03
C GLY A 22 9.52 -4.90 3.34
N GLY A 23 10.06 -5.99 3.87
CA GLY A 23 9.65 -6.64 5.11
C GLY A 23 9.13 -8.07 4.92
N GLU A 24 9.40 -8.90 5.92
CA GLU A 24 8.82 -10.24 6.08
C GLU A 24 7.62 -10.16 7.03
N LEU A 25 6.52 -9.63 6.52
CA LEU A 25 5.37 -9.18 7.33
C LEU A 25 4.28 -10.25 7.46
N GLY A 26 4.40 -11.34 6.71
CA GLY A 26 3.38 -12.38 6.69
C GLY A 26 2.14 -11.97 5.89
N HIS A 27 2.32 -11.20 4.82
CA HIS A 27 1.29 -10.98 3.81
C HIS A 27 1.36 -12.04 2.69
N ASN A 28 0.28 -12.12 1.91
CA ASN A 28 0.12 -13.05 0.79
C ASN A 28 1.26 -13.05 -0.23
N TRP A 29 1.91 -11.90 -0.49
CA TRP A 29 3.09 -11.86 -1.36
C TRP A 29 4.37 -12.47 -0.74
N ASN A 30 4.59 -12.41 0.58
CA ASN A 30 5.71 -13.12 1.21
C ASN A 30 5.49 -14.64 1.10
N ASP A 31 4.25 -15.10 1.32
CA ASP A 31 3.87 -16.50 1.15
C ASP A 31 4.05 -16.98 -0.30
N TRP A 32 3.59 -16.20 -1.27
CA TRP A 32 3.72 -16.51 -2.70
C TRP A 32 5.18 -16.67 -3.16
N TYR A 33 6.05 -15.77 -2.70
CA TYR A 33 7.49 -15.87 -2.95
C TYR A 33 8.08 -17.13 -2.32
N ARG A 34 7.75 -17.45 -1.06
CA ARG A 34 8.23 -18.67 -0.38
C ARG A 34 7.81 -19.95 -1.07
N GLN A 35 6.67 -19.93 -1.78
CA GLN A 35 6.22 -21.02 -2.64
C GLN A 35 6.95 -21.09 -3.99
N GLY A 36 7.88 -20.17 -4.28
CA GLY A 36 8.61 -20.12 -5.55
C GLY A 36 7.75 -19.68 -6.75
N ARG A 37 6.66 -18.95 -6.50
CA ARG A 37 5.67 -18.58 -7.54
C ARG A 37 5.92 -17.21 -8.19
N ILE A 38 6.96 -16.49 -7.78
CA ILE A 38 7.41 -15.27 -8.44
C ILE A 38 8.20 -15.63 -9.70
N LYS A 39 7.80 -15.06 -10.85
CA LYS A 39 8.29 -15.44 -12.19
C LYS A 39 9.82 -15.38 -12.33
N ASP A 40 10.46 -14.38 -11.74
CA ASP A 40 11.92 -14.18 -11.80
C ASP A 40 12.63 -14.60 -10.50
N GLY A 41 11.90 -15.19 -9.55
CA GLY A 41 12.43 -15.58 -8.25
C GLY A 41 12.81 -14.41 -7.33
N SER A 42 12.40 -13.18 -7.66
CA SER A 42 12.62 -12.01 -6.81
C SER A 42 11.83 -12.09 -5.50
N ASP A 43 12.31 -11.35 -4.50
CA ASP A 43 11.84 -11.39 -3.12
C ASP A 43 11.27 -10.01 -2.71
N PRO A 44 9.99 -9.92 -2.29
CA PRO A 44 9.40 -8.68 -1.82
C PRO A 44 9.95 -8.24 -0.45
N ALA A 45 10.66 -9.08 0.30
CA ALA A 45 11.18 -8.75 1.62
C ALA A 45 12.22 -7.62 1.62
N ARG A 46 12.93 -7.42 0.52
CA ARG A 46 13.82 -6.26 0.37
C ARG A 46 13.16 -5.13 -0.42
N ALA A 47 12.53 -5.45 -1.56
CA ALA A 47 11.98 -4.47 -2.49
C ALA A 47 12.96 -3.31 -2.77
N ASN A 48 12.52 -2.05 -2.60
CA ASN A 48 13.36 -0.86 -2.70
C ASN A 48 13.90 -0.36 -1.35
N ASP A 49 13.62 -1.08 -0.25
CA ASP A 49 14.00 -0.69 1.12
C ASP A 49 13.40 0.67 1.55
N HIS A 50 12.26 1.04 0.96
CA HIS A 50 11.59 2.33 1.21
C HIS A 50 11.22 2.50 2.68
N TYR A 51 10.89 1.41 3.39
CA TYR A 51 10.54 1.48 4.81
C TYR A 51 11.67 2.08 5.68
N HIS A 52 12.92 1.96 5.25
CA HIS A 52 14.06 2.58 5.94
C HIS A 52 14.57 3.86 5.25
N ARG A 53 14.16 4.10 4.00
CA ARG A 53 14.70 5.15 3.11
C ARG A 53 13.67 6.20 2.69
N TRP A 54 12.50 6.20 3.34
CA TRP A 54 11.38 7.04 2.96
C TRP A 54 11.72 8.53 3.02
N ARG A 55 12.67 8.94 3.89
CA ARG A 55 13.15 10.34 3.97
C ARG A 55 13.90 10.73 2.71
N GLU A 56 14.82 9.89 2.26
CA GLU A 56 15.55 10.10 1.02
C GLU A 56 14.61 10.11 -0.19
N ASP A 57 13.65 9.20 -0.23
CA ASP A 57 12.67 9.14 -1.32
C ASP A 57 11.74 10.37 -1.33
N ALA A 58 11.32 10.86 -0.15
CA ALA A 58 10.57 12.10 -0.01
C ALA A 58 11.38 13.33 -0.47
N ASP A 59 12.67 13.38 -0.13
CA ASP A 59 13.57 14.43 -0.61
C ASP A 59 13.74 14.40 -2.13
N LEU A 60 13.85 13.21 -2.73
CA LEU A 60 13.89 13.04 -4.18
C LEU A 60 12.59 13.51 -4.84
N MET A 61 11.43 13.13 -4.29
CA MET A 61 10.13 13.58 -4.80
C MET A 61 10.00 15.11 -4.77
N ALA A 62 10.45 15.74 -3.68
CA ALA A 62 10.46 17.19 -3.55
C ALA A 62 11.43 17.85 -4.54
N ALA A 63 12.64 17.30 -4.70
CA ALA A 63 13.64 17.80 -5.65
C ALA A 63 13.18 17.69 -7.12
N LEU A 64 12.37 16.67 -7.44
CA LEU A 64 11.72 16.51 -8.75
C LEU A 64 10.54 17.48 -8.97
N GLY A 65 10.13 18.22 -7.93
CA GLY A 65 9.00 19.15 -8.00
C GLY A 65 7.64 18.46 -8.06
N LEU A 66 7.53 17.22 -7.55
CA LEU A 66 6.24 16.51 -7.49
C LEU A 66 5.30 17.23 -6.52
N GLN A 67 4.03 17.32 -6.91
CA GLN A 67 3.01 18.04 -6.16
C GLN A 67 2.06 17.10 -5.41
N VAL A 68 1.99 15.85 -5.86
CA VAL A 68 1.14 14.80 -5.27
C VAL A 68 1.88 13.48 -5.29
N TYR A 69 1.73 12.69 -4.23
CA TYR A 69 2.24 11.34 -4.14
C TYR A 69 1.09 10.40 -3.80
N ARG A 70 0.89 9.41 -4.67
CA ARG A 70 -0.01 8.29 -4.44
C ARG A 70 0.79 7.12 -3.86
N PHE A 71 0.36 6.59 -2.72
CA PHE A 71 1.02 5.45 -2.11
C PHE A 71 0.01 4.47 -1.52
N GLY A 72 0.44 3.23 -1.33
CA GLY A 72 -0.33 2.21 -0.61
C GLY A 72 0.14 2.10 0.83
N ILE A 73 -0.69 1.50 1.68
CA ILE A 73 -0.32 1.07 3.04
C ILE A 73 -0.26 -0.45 3.11
N GLU A 74 0.55 -0.98 4.02
CA GLU A 74 0.70 -2.42 4.24
C GLU A 74 -0.24 -2.93 5.34
N TRP A 75 -1.31 -3.63 4.94
CA TRP A 75 -2.31 -4.12 5.88
C TRP A 75 -1.69 -5.10 6.89
N ALA A 76 -0.78 -5.99 6.47
CA ALA A 76 -0.13 -6.92 7.40
C ALA A 76 0.78 -6.20 8.41
N ARG A 77 1.28 -5.01 8.07
CA ARG A 77 2.09 -4.19 8.97
C ARG A 77 1.23 -3.54 10.05
N ILE A 78 0.09 -2.96 9.65
CA ILE A 78 -0.82 -2.27 10.58
C ILE A 78 -1.62 -3.28 11.42
N CYS A 79 -2.03 -4.40 10.82
CA CYS A 79 -2.81 -5.46 11.48
C CYS A 79 -2.12 -6.83 11.32
N PRO A 80 -1.07 -7.11 12.11
CA PRO A 80 -0.28 -8.34 11.95
C PRO A 80 -1.04 -9.62 12.32
N ALA A 81 -2.08 -9.51 13.16
CA ALA A 81 -2.95 -10.62 13.53
C ALA A 81 -4.41 -10.15 13.69
N PRO A 82 -5.40 -11.08 13.70
CA PRO A 82 -6.79 -10.72 13.89
C PRO A 82 -7.00 -9.93 15.20
N GLY A 83 -7.58 -8.74 15.09
CA GLY A 83 -7.86 -7.86 16.23
C GLY A 83 -6.64 -7.19 16.86
N GLN A 84 -5.45 -7.30 16.25
CA GLN A 84 -4.26 -6.57 16.68
C GLN A 84 -3.99 -5.37 15.79
N VAL A 85 -3.51 -4.29 16.40
CA VAL A 85 -3.07 -3.08 15.71
C VAL A 85 -1.63 -2.79 16.16
N ASP A 86 -0.75 -2.58 15.20
CA ASP A 86 0.62 -2.13 15.45
C ASP A 86 0.67 -0.60 15.42
N GLU A 87 0.66 0.01 16.61
CA GLU A 87 0.75 1.46 16.77
C GLU A 87 2.10 2.04 16.31
N ALA A 88 3.18 1.25 16.34
CA ALA A 88 4.48 1.70 15.83
C ALA A 88 4.47 1.79 14.31
N ALA A 89 3.79 0.86 13.62
CA ALA A 89 3.56 0.95 12.18
C ALA A 89 2.73 2.18 11.80
N ILE A 90 1.67 2.48 12.56
CA ILE A 90 0.86 3.69 12.37
C ILE A 90 1.73 4.93 12.58
N ALA A 91 2.50 4.99 13.66
CA ALA A 91 3.39 6.12 13.94
C ALA A 91 4.42 6.35 12.82
N HIS A 92 4.98 5.27 12.27
CA HIS A 92 5.90 5.35 11.13
C HIS A 92 5.24 5.98 9.90
N TYR A 93 4.07 5.48 9.49
CA TYR A 93 3.34 6.05 8.35
C TYR A 93 2.95 7.51 8.59
N ARG A 94 2.55 7.87 9.81
CA ARG A 94 2.27 9.28 10.16
C ARG A 94 3.51 10.15 9.99
N GLU A 95 4.67 9.69 10.47
CA GLU A 95 5.94 10.41 10.35
C GLU A 95 6.33 10.65 8.88
N GLU A 96 6.18 9.63 8.03
CA GLU A 96 6.40 9.75 6.59
C GLU A 96 5.44 10.77 5.96
N MET A 97 4.14 10.64 6.24
CA MET A 97 3.10 11.53 5.73
C MET A 97 3.34 12.99 6.15
N ASP A 98 3.64 13.23 7.41
CA ASP A 98 3.93 14.58 7.93
C ASP A 98 5.16 15.18 7.25
N TYR A 99 6.20 14.39 7.02
CA TYR A 99 7.39 14.85 6.33
C TYR A 99 7.13 15.22 4.87
N LEU A 100 6.40 14.38 4.12
CA LEU A 100 5.98 14.66 2.75
C LEU A 100 5.11 15.93 2.66
N ARG A 101 4.17 16.10 3.60
CA ARG A 101 3.37 17.34 3.70
C ARG A 101 4.23 18.55 4.00
N GLY A 102 5.22 18.41 4.87
CA GLY A 102 6.22 19.45 5.16
C GLY A 102 7.02 19.90 3.93
N LYS A 103 7.13 19.02 2.92
CA LYS A 103 7.72 19.32 1.60
C LYS A 103 6.73 19.87 0.59
N GLY A 104 5.46 20.08 0.98
CA GLY A 104 4.40 20.59 0.12
C GLY A 104 3.77 19.54 -0.80
N ILE A 105 4.02 18.25 -0.56
CA ILE A 105 3.49 17.15 -1.37
C ILE A 105 2.11 16.76 -0.82
N LYS A 106 1.09 16.75 -1.69
CA LYS A 106 -0.25 16.25 -1.36
C LYS A 106 -0.25 14.73 -1.32
N LEU A 107 -1.01 14.16 -0.38
CA LEU A 107 -1.04 12.72 -0.15
C LEU A 107 -2.33 12.09 -0.67
N LEU A 108 -2.19 11.08 -1.52
CA LEU A 108 -3.29 10.29 -2.06
C LEU A 108 -3.14 8.82 -1.63
N LEU A 109 -3.85 8.42 -0.58
CA LEU A 109 -3.66 7.13 0.08
C LEU A 109 -4.51 6.03 -0.56
N THR A 110 -3.89 4.92 -0.96
CA THR A 110 -4.55 3.71 -1.45
C THR A 110 -4.66 2.69 -0.31
N ILE A 111 -5.88 2.38 0.14
CA ILE A 111 -6.12 1.52 1.33
C ILE A 111 -5.78 0.06 1.03
N HIS A 112 -6.23 -0.45 -0.12
CA HIS A 112 -5.91 -1.82 -0.57
C HIS A 112 -5.19 -1.81 -1.90
N HIS A 113 -3.99 -2.39 -1.92
CA HIS A 113 -3.17 -2.53 -3.12
C HIS A 113 -2.63 -3.97 -3.25
N PHE A 114 -3.54 -4.94 -3.24
CA PHE A 114 -3.30 -6.38 -3.47
C PHE A 114 -2.53 -7.09 -2.34
N ASN A 115 -2.27 -6.41 -1.23
CA ASN A 115 -1.67 -7.01 -0.04
C ASN A 115 -2.75 -7.37 0.97
N ASN A 116 -2.72 -8.64 1.39
CA ASN A 116 -3.58 -9.13 2.46
C ASN A 116 -2.69 -9.78 3.50
N PRO A 117 -2.95 -9.57 4.80
CA PRO A 117 -2.36 -10.40 5.84
C PRO A 117 -2.74 -11.87 5.62
N MET A 118 -1.81 -12.80 5.87
CA MET A 118 -2.10 -14.23 5.68
C MET A 118 -3.25 -14.72 6.56
N TRP A 119 -3.43 -14.17 7.77
CA TRP A 119 -4.58 -14.52 8.61
C TRP A 119 -5.94 -14.18 7.97
N PHE A 120 -5.98 -13.18 7.07
CA PHE A 120 -7.19 -12.83 6.34
C PHE A 120 -7.42 -13.78 5.16
N GLU A 121 -6.35 -14.12 4.42
CA GLU A 121 -6.40 -15.13 3.35
C GLU A 121 -6.83 -16.50 3.90
N GLU A 122 -6.28 -16.93 5.04
CA GLU A 122 -6.62 -18.19 5.71
C GLU A 122 -8.09 -18.26 6.16
N LYS A 123 -8.71 -17.09 6.45
CA LYS A 123 -10.15 -17.00 6.72
C LYS A 123 -11.00 -17.11 5.46
N GLY A 124 -10.41 -17.13 4.27
CA GLY A 124 -11.08 -17.17 2.97
C GLY A 124 -11.11 -15.82 2.25
N GLY A 125 -10.37 -14.82 2.74
CA GLY A 125 -10.20 -13.51 2.11
C GLY A 125 -11.51 -12.88 1.67
N PHE A 126 -11.49 -12.26 0.49
CA PHE A 126 -12.67 -11.62 -0.11
C PHE A 126 -13.66 -12.59 -0.75
N LEU A 127 -13.40 -13.90 -0.78
CA LEU A 127 -14.36 -14.90 -1.28
C LEU A 127 -15.53 -15.10 -0.32
N LYS A 128 -15.36 -14.76 0.96
CA LYS A 128 -16.39 -14.88 1.98
C LYS A 128 -16.95 -13.50 2.34
N ARG A 129 -18.25 -13.33 2.15
CA ARG A 129 -18.92 -12.03 2.39
C ARG A 129 -18.82 -11.60 3.85
N GLU A 130 -18.86 -12.54 4.79
CA GLU A 130 -18.68 -12.28 6.22
C GLU A 130 -17.31 -11.68 6.56
N ASN A 131 -16.29 -11.90 5.71
CA ASN A 131 -14.95 -11.35 5.92
C ASN A 131 -14.85 -9.88 5.50
N PHE A 132 -15.84 -9.31 4.81
CA PHE A 132 -15.80 -7.89 4.42
C PHE A 132 -15.69 -6.96 5.61
N GLN A 133 -16.19 -7.38 6.79
CA GLN A 133 -16.08 -6.61 8.02
C GLN A 133 -14.62 -6.32 8.39
N TYR A 134 -13.69 -7.26 8.19
CA TYR A 134 -12.26 -7.02 8.47
C TYR A 134 -11.69 -5.89 7.62
N PHE A 135 -12.09 -5.80 6.35
CA PHE A 135 -11.66 -4.72 5.47
C PHE A 135 -12.31 -3.38 5.84
N PHE A 136 -13.57 -3.40 6.29
CA PHE A 136 -14.25 -2.20 6.78
C PHE A 136 -13.62 -1.68 8.07
N ASP A 137 -13.33 -2.56 9.03
CA ASP A 137 -12.65 -2.22 10.28
C ASP A 137 -11.25 -1.65 10.00
N PHE A 138 -10.51 -2.27 9.07
CA PHE A 138 -9.21 -1.75 8.63
C PHE A 138 -9.34 -0.38 7.95
N THR A 139 -10.32 -0.20 7.08
CA THR A 139 -10.60 1.09 6.43
C THR A 139 -10.92 2.17 7.46
N GLU A 140 -11.75 1.86 8.47
CA GLU A 140 -12.08 2.80 9.55
C GLU A 140 -10.83 3.16 10.36
N LEU A 141 -10.01 2.18 10.73
CA LEU A 141 -8.74 2.41 11.43
C LEU A 141 -7.84 3.35 10.63
N VAL A 142 -7.63 3.08 9.34
CA VAL A 142 -6.79 3.89 8.45
C VAL A 142 -7.30 5.32 8.35
N VAL A 143 -8.61 5.52 8.16
CA VAL A 143 -9.21 6.86 8.07
C VAL A 143 -9.10 7.60 9.40
N ARG A 144 -9.32 6.93 10.54
CA ARG A 144 -9.14 7.53 11.87
C ARG A 144 -7.68 7.90 12.14
N SER A 145 -6.75 7.05 11.71
CA SER A 145 -5.32 7.22 11.98
C SER A 145 -4.63 8.21 11.07
N PHE A 146 -5.14 8.48 9.86
CA PHE A 146 -4.46 9.32 8.86
C PHE A 146 -5.34 10.41 8.23
N GLY A 147 -6.61 10.51 8.62
CA GLY A 147 -7.61 11.42 8.03
C GLY A 147 -7.25 12.90 8.11
N ASP A 148 -6.44 13.30 9.09
CA ASP A 148 -5.93 14.66 9.24
C ASP A 148 -4.72 14.99 8.34
N LEU A 149 -4.11 13.97 7.73
CA LEU A 149 -2.91 14.06 6.89
C LEU A 149 -3.21 13.88 5.40
N VAL A 150 -4.12 12.97 5.07
CA VAL A 150 -4.41 12.56 3.69
C VAL A 150 -5.36 13.52 2.99
N ALA A 151 -5.06 13.87 1.73
CA ALA A 151 -5.91 14.75 0.93
C ALA A 151 -7.03 13.97 0.21
N GLU A 152 -6.73 12.79 -0.30
CA GLU A 152 -7.64 11.96 -1.08
C GLU A 152 -7.40 10.46 -0.83
N TYR A 153 -8.45 9.65 -0.98
CA TYR A 153 -8.39 8.21 -0.75
C TYR A 153 -8.76 7.43 -2.02
N ILE A 154 -8.04 6.35 -2.26
CA ILE A 154 -8.44 5.24 -3.13
C ILE A 154 -8.74 4.06 -2.23
N THR A 155 -9.96 3.53 -2.29
CA THR A 155 -10.34 2.36 -1.48
C THR A 155 -9.60 1.10 -1.93
N ILE A 156 -9.75 0.74 -3.20
CA ILE A 156 -9.15 -0.46 -3.78
C ILE A 156 -8.50 -0.09 -5.12
N ASN A 157 -7.21 -0.36 -5.27
CA ASN A 157 -6.56 -0.30 -6.57
C ASN A 157 -7.06 -1.46 -7.45
N GLU A 158 -7.38 -1.18 -8.72
CA GLU A 158 -7.63 -2.20 -9.77
C GLU A 158 -8.40 -3.46 -9.28
N PRO A 159 -9.62 -3.32 -8.74
CA PRO A 159 -10.38 -4.45 -8.19
C PRO A 159 -10.64 -5.55 -9.23
N ASN A 160 -10.75 -5.18 -10.51
CA ASN A 160 -10.85 -6.12 -11.62
C ASN A 160 -9.58 -6.97 -11.77
N VAL A 161 -8.39 -6.36 -11.72
CA VAL A 161 -7.11 -7.08 -11.84
C VAL A 161 -6.88 -7.97 -10.63
N TYR A 162 -7.17 -7.47 -9.43
CA TYR A 162 -7.11 -8.28 -8.21
C TYR A 162 -7.99 -9.52 -8.33
N ALA A 163 -9.27 -9.34 -8.69
CA ALA A 163 -10.21 -10.45 -8.82
C ALA A 163 -9.77 -11.46 -9.90
N THR A 164 -9.40 -11.00 -11.10
CA THR A 164 -9.09 -11.91 -12.21
C THR A 164 -7.75 -12.59 -12.03
N ASN A 165 -6.69 -11.86 -11.67
CA ASN A 165 -5.36 -12.45 -11.60
C ASN A 165 -5.21 -13.38 -10.40
N SER A 166 -5.89 -13.07 -9.29
CA SER A 166 -5.73 -13.79 -8.04
C SER A 166 -6.66 -14.99 -7.89
N TYR A 167 -7.86 -14.96 -8.51
CA TYR A 167 -8.86 -16.02 -8.31
C TYR A 167 -9.35 -16.69 -9.60
N TYR A 168 -9.19 -16.05 -10.76
CA TYR A 168 -9.57 -16.64 -12.05
C TYR A 168 -8.37 -17.27 -12.77
N PHE A 169 -7.27 -16.51 -12.89
CA PHE A 169 -6.05 -16.98 -13.55
C PHE A 169 -5.05 -17.64 -12.60
N GLY A 170 -5.11 -17.32 -11.30
CA GLY A 170 -4.21 -17.85 -10.27
C GLY A 170 -2.73 -17.52 -10.48
N ILE A 171 -2.45 -16.35 -11.04
CA ILE A 171 -1.10 -15.84 -11.34
C ILE A 171 -0.61 -14.79 -10.35
N CYS A 172 -1.47 -14.36 -9.43
CA CYS A 172 -1.15 -13.51 -8.29
C CYS A 172 -1.69 -14.16 -7.00
N PRO A 173 -1.18 -13.79 -5.81
CA PRO A 173 -1.70 -14.31 -4.56
C PRO A 173 -3.20 -13.97 -4.39
N PRO A 174 -4.04 -14.88 -3.84
CA PRO A 174 -3.61 -16.15 -3.23
C PRO A 174 -3.44 -17.32 -4.22
N GLY A 175 -3.84 -17.17 -5.49
CA GLY A 175 -3.58 -18.13 -6.57
C GLY A 175 -4.71 -19.10 -6.86
#